data_AF-A0A2D4NAM5-F1
#
_entry.id   AF-A0A2D4NAM5-F1
#
_cell.length_a   1.000
_cell.length_b   1.000
_cell.length_c   1.000
_cell.angle_alpha   90.00
_cell.angle_beta   90.00
_cell.angle_gamma   90.00
#
_symmetry.space_group_name_H-M   'P 1'
#
loop_
_entity.id
_entity.type
_entity.pdbx_description
1 polymer ?
#
loop_
_entity_poly.entity_id
_entity_poly.type
_entity_poly.pdbx_seq_one_letter_code
_entity_poly.pdbx_strand_id
1 'polypeptide(L)'
;KRGFVNTNASPQLPEVSVSINIIDENNAPQFNPPILKLSQQEGVMPGTNLVQYEAQDPDTGEHKVKYKVVSDPAGWVTIDENSGIVTAAKTLDRESPFVNNNTYTIVIHAIDDGVPPLTGTGTIQLYLSDLNDNAPMLVTTSMTICEGDG
;
A
#
# COMPACT_ATOMS: atom_id res chain seq x y z
N LYS A 1 -82.64 -23.89 0.01
CA LYS A 1 -81.26 -23.62 0.47
C LYS A 1 -80.31 -23.83 -0.72
N ARG A 2 -79.89 -22.76 -1.40
CA ARG A 2 -78.85 -22.81 -2.46
C ARG A 2 -77.65 -22.05 -1.91
N GLY A 3 -76.54 -22.76 -1.70
CA GLY A 3 -75.31 -22.19 -1.18
C GLY A 3 -74.54 -21.47 -2.28
N PHE A 4 -74.05 -20.28 -1.97
CA PHE A 4 -73.07 -19.57 -2.78
C PHE A 4 -71.69 -20.17 -2.50
N VAL A 5 -70.97 -20.59 -3.55
CA VAL A 5 -69.52 -20.77 -3.47
C VAL A 5 -68.87 -19.53 -4.03
N ASN A 6 -68.22 -18.79 -3.14
CA ASN A 6 -67.41 -17.63 -3.47
C ASN A 6 -65.96 -18.11 -3.50
N THR A 7 -65.37 -18.25 -4.68
CA THR A 7 -63.94 -18.52 -4.83
C THR A 7 -63.28 -17.34 -5.51
N ASN A 8 -63.23 -16.20 -4.81
CA ASN A 8 -62.26 -15.15 -5.10
C ASN A 8 -60.86 -15.65 -4.70
N ALA A 9 -60.30 -16.54 -5.51
CA ALA A 9 -58.87 -16.83 -5.47
C ALA A 9 -58.18 -15.81 -6.37
N SER A 10 -57.56 -14.80 -5.78
CA SER A 10 -56.65 -13.89 -6.47
C SER A 10 -55.47 -14.70 -7.02
N PRO A 11 -55.07 -14.56 -8.30
CA PRO A 11 -53.87 -15.23 -8.79
C PRO A 11 -52.65 -14.66 -8.07
N GLN A 12 -52.03 -15.45 -7.18
CA GLN A 12 -50.68 -15.14 -6.72
C GLN A 12 -49.71 -15.51 -7.86
N LEU A 13 -49.14 -14.50 -8.50
CA LEU A 13 -48.03 -14.70 -9.42
C LEU A 13 -46.81 -15.13 -8.61
N PRO A 14 -46.02 -16.13 -9.06
CA PRO A 14 -44.78 -16.49 -8.38
C PRO A 14 -43.81 -15.30 -8.46
N GLU A 15 -43.48 -14.71 -7.31
CA GLU A 15 -42.38 -13.75 -7.20
C GLU A 15 -41.06 -14.51 -7.22
N VAL A 16 -40.22 -14.22 -8.22
CA VAL A 16 -38.85 -14.70 -8.30
C VAL A 16 -37.96 -13.59 -7.77
N SER A 17 -37.31 -13.82 -6.63
CA SER A 17 -36.29 -12.91 -6.12
C SER A 17 -35.02 -13.05 -6.97
N VAL A 18 -34.70 -12.03 -7.75
CA VAL A 18 -33.42 -11.91 -8.45
C VAL A 18 -32.48 -11.10 -7.58
N SER A 19 -31.45 -11.74 -7.04
CA SER A 19 -30.36 -11.05 -6.34
C SER A 19 -29.30 -10.66 -7.36
N ILE A 20 -29.23 -9.36 -7.69
CA ILE A 20 -28.16 -8.82 -8.52
C ILE A 20 -27.01 -8.46 -7.58
N ASN A 21 -25.93 -9.24 -7.62
CA ASN A 21 -24.69 -8.92 -6.92
C ASN A 21 -23.82 -8.13 -7.88
N ILE A 22 -23.71 -6.81 -7.67
CA ILE A 22 -22.70 -6.00 -8.36
C ILE A 22 -21.38 -6.33 -7.69
N ILE A 23 -20.52 -7.09 -8.36
CA ILE A 23 -19.12 -7.23 -7.94
C ILE A 23 -18.38 -5.96 -8.34
N ASP A 24 -17.54 -5.46 -7.44
CA ASP A 24 -16.62 -4.36 -7.72
C ASP A 24 -15.67 -4.76 -8.86
N GLU A 25 -15.36 -3.83 -9.77
CA GLU A 25 -14.25 -4.06 -10.72
C GLU A 25 -12.95 -3.84 -9.96
N ASN A 26 -12.09 -4.87 -9.90
CA ASN A 26 -10.84 -4.82 -9.14
C ASN A 26 -9.94 -3.65 -9.58
N ASN A 27 -9.35 -2.93 -8.63
CA ASN A 27 -8.44 -1.81 -8.83
C ASN A 27 -7.04 -2.14 -8.29
N ALA A 28 -6.00 -1.62 -8.95
CA ALA A 28 -4.64 -1.89 -8.51
C ALA A 28 -4.31 -1.17 -7.18
N PRO A 29 -3.52 -1.79 -6.27
CA PRO A 29 -3.00 -1.11 -5.09
C PRO A 29 -2.19 0.13 -5.47
N GLN A 30 -2.26 1.18 -4.66
CA GLN A 30 -1.60 2.45 -4.93
C GLN A 30 -0.69 2.86 -3.78
N PHE A 31 0.57 3.16 -4.11
CA PHE A 31 1.49 3.79 -3.16
C PHE A 31 1.20 5.28 -3.08
N ASN A 32 1.07 5.80 -1.86
CA ASN A 32 0.92 7.23 -1.61
C ASN A 32 1.93 7.70 -0.54
N PRO A 33 3.03 8.37 -0.93
CA PRO A 33 3.34 8.85 -2.28
C PRO A 33 3.81 7.72 -3.23
N PRO A 34 3.70 7.88 -4.57
CA PRO A 34 4.22 6.92 -5.54
C PRO A 34 5.76 6.91 -5.63
N ILE A 35 6.39 7.99 -5.16
CA ILE A 35 7.83 8.09 -4.96
C ILE A 35 8.07 8.45 -3.50
N LEU A 36 8.61 7.50 -2.73
CA LEU A 36 9.05 7.71 -1.37
C LEU A 36 10.50 8.18 -1.37
N LYS A 37 10.76 9.37 -0.83
CA LYS A 37 12.12 9.87 -0.62
C LYS A 37 12.54 9.51 0.79
N LEU A 38 13.64 8.77 0.91
CA LEU A 38 14.19 8.33 2.18
C LEU A 38 15.65 8.79 2.28
N SER A 39 16.08 9.32 3.42
CA SER A 39 17.47 9.70 3.65
C SER A 39 18.07 8.77 4.69
N GLN A 40 19.17 8.10 4.35
CA GLN A 40 19.90 7.23 5.27
C GLN A 40 21.38 7.56 5.24
N GLN A 41 22.06 7.27 6.34
CA GLN A 41 23.51 7.33 6.39
C GLN A 41 24.09 6.15 5.59
N GLU A 42 25.25 6.34 4.97
CA GLU A 42 26.05 5.21 4.51
C GLU A 42 26.50 4.32 5.69
N GLY A 43 26.91 3.09 5.40
CA GLY A 43 27.41 2.17 6.42
C GLY A 43 26.32 1.51 7.28
N VAL A 44 25.03 1.72 6.97
CA VAL A 44 23.92 1.04 7.65
C VAL A 44 24.13 -0.47 7.62
N MET A 45 24.05 -1.11 8.78
CA MET A 45 24.30 -2.54 8.90
C MET A 45 23.17 -3.37 8.26
N PRO A 46 23.49 -4.53 7.65
CA PRO A 46 22.50 -5.51 7.24
C PRO A 46 21.55 -5.90 8.39
N GLY A 47 20.27 -6.08 8.08
CA GLY A 47 19.20 -6.36 9.05
C GLY A 47 18.54 -5.11 9.63
N THR A 48 19.01 -3.91 9.30
CA THR A 48 18.39 -2.65 9.75
C THR A 48 17.10 -2.36 8.98
N ASN A 49 16.00 -2.11 9.69
CA ASN A 49 14.76 -1.65 9.06
C ASN A 49 14.92 -0.20 8.58
N LEU A 50 14.71 0.02 7.29
CA LEU A 50 14.89 1.32 6.65
C LEU A 50 13.58 2.12 6.66
N VAL A 51 12.49 1.51 6.22
CA VAL A 51 11.16 2.12 6.15
C VAL A 51 10.09 1.06 5.95
N GLN A 52 8.84 1.36 6.28
CA GLN A 52 7.68 0.59 5.86
C GLN A 52 7.01 1.33 4.70
N TYR A 53 6.94 0.71 3.53
CA TYR A 53 6.37 1.32 2.33
C TYR A 53 5.22 0.47 1.80
N GLU A 54 4.01 0.89 2.15
CA GLU A 54 2.77 0.17 1.88
C GLU A 54 1.96 0.83 0.77
N ALA A 55 1.18 0.01 0.06
CA ALA A 55 0.20 0.45 -0.91
C ALA A 55 -1.20 0.25 -0.34
N GLN A 56 -2.12 1.13 -0.71
CA GLN A 56 -3.53 1.05 -0.35
C GLN A 56 -4.32 0.54 -1.55
N ASP A 57 -5.09 -0.52 -1.34
CA ASP A 57 -6.06 -1.02 -2.30
C ASP A 57 -7.38 -0.25 -2.13
N PRO A 58 -7.91 0.42 -3.18
CA PRO A 58 -9.13 1.18 -3.07
C PRO A 58 -10.41 0.32 -3.17
N ASP A 59 -10.29 -0.98 -3.46
CA ASP A 59 -11.43 -1.88 -3.59
C ASP A 59 -12.18 -2.10 -2.27
N THR A 60 -13.47 -2.38 -2.38
CA THR A 60 -14.30 -2.66 -1.20
C THR A 60 -14.09 -4.09 -0.68
N GLY A 61 -13.67 -4.24 0.59
CA GLY A 61 -13.47 -5.55 1.22
C GLY A 61 -12.14 -5.67 1.96
N GLU A 62 -11.86 -6.85 2.53
CA GLU A 62 -10.52 -7.20 2.99
C GLU A 62 -9.72 -7.73 1.79
N HIS A 63 -8.72 -6.97 1.36
CA HIS A 63 -7.81 -7.36 0.27
C HIS A 63 -6.39 -7.50 0.81
N LYS A 64 -5.68 -8.53 0.34
CA LYS A 64 -4.32 -8.82 0.78
C LYS A 64 -3.33 -8.34 -0.26
N VAL A 65 -2.62 -7.26 0.08
CA VAL A 65 -1.54 -6.74 -0.75
C VAL A 65 -0.23 -7.44 -0.41
N LYS A 66 0.45 -7.94 -1.44
CA LYS A 66 1.77 -8.56 -1.36
C LYS A 66 2.84 -7.71 -2.00
N TYR A 67 3.99 -7.60 -1.35
CA TYR A 67 5.08 -6.73 -1.77
C TYR A 67 6.26 -7.50 -2.33
N LYS A 68 6.92 -6.93 -3.34
CA LYS A 68 8.18 -7.46 -3.89
C LYS A 68 9.09 -6.36 -4.41
N VAL A 69 10.39 -6.54 -4.23
CA VAL A 69 11.41 -5.71 -4.90
C VAL A 69 11.53 -6.17 -6.34
N VAL A 70 11.39 -5.26 -7.30
CA VAL A 70 11.55 -5.55 -8.74
C VAL A 70 12.79 -4.93 -9.36
N SER A 71 13.34 -3.88 -8.77
CA SER A 71 14.61 -3.29 -9.19
C SER A 71 15.40 -2.83 -7.97
N ASP A 72 16.58 -3.41 -7.81
CA ASP A 72 17.57 -3.09 -6.78
C ASP A 72 18.97 -3.46 -7.32
N PRO A 73 19.60 -2.60 -8.13
CA PRO A 73 20.81 -2.94 -8.89
C PRO A 73 21.99 -3.47 -8.06
N ALA A 74 22.15 -3.01 -6.82
CA ALA A 74 23.18 -3.42 -5.89
C ALA A 74 22.75 -4.59 -4.96
N GLY A 75 21.45 -4.93 -4.95
CA GLY A 75 20.89 -5.92 -4.03
C GLY A 75 21.04 -5.49 -2.58
N TRP A 76 20.74 -4.23 -2.28
CA TRP A 76 20.92 -3.62 -0.96
C TRP A 76 19.73 -3.78 -0.05
N VAL A 77 18.56 -4.13 -0.58
CA VAL A 77 17.35 -4.18 0.22
C VAL A 77 16.58 -5.49 0.03
N THR A 78 15.84 -5.85 1.07
CA THR A 78 14.76 -6.83 1.02
C THR A 78 13.48 -6.16 1.48
N ILE A 79 12.33 -6.69 1.06
CA ILE A 79 11.03 -6.26 1.55
C ILE A 79 10.29 -7.47 2.15
N ASP A 80 9.68 -7.28 3.31
CA ASP A 80 8.74 -8.25 3.85
C ASP A 80 7.45 -8.25 3.00
N GLU A 81 7.07 -9.44 2.53
CA GLU A 81 5.98 -9.62 1.55
C GLU A 81 4.62 -9.14 2.08
N ASN A 82 4.39 -9.17 3.40
CA ASN A 82 3.07 -8.90 3.97
C ASN A 82 2.97 -7.52 4.62
N SER A 83 4.05 -7.05 5.23
CA SER A 83 4.08 -5.76 5.96
C SER A 83 4.67 -4.61 5.17
N GLY A 84 5.34 -4.88 4.03
CA GLY A 84 6.00 -3.84 3.26
C GLY A 84 7.22 -3.21 3.96
N ILE A 85 7.73 -3.84 5.03
CA ILE A 85 8.95 -3.39 5.72
C ILE A 85 10.16 -3.65 4.82
N VAL A 86 10.85 -2.57 4.47
CA VAL A 86 12.10 -2.60 3.72
C VAL A 86 13.28 -2.63 4.68
N THR A 87 14.15 -3.62 4.51
CA THR A 87 15.31 -3.87 5.38
C THR A 87 16.58 -3.85 4.55
N ALA A 88 17.66 -3.32 5.11
CA ALA A 88 18.99 -3.39 4.50
C ALA A 88 19.47 -4.85 4.43
N ALA A 89 19.68 -5.37 3.22
CA ALA A 89 20.25 -6.69 2.98
C ALA A 89 21.78 -6.67 2.96
N LYS A 90 22.37 -5.51 2.62
CA LYS A 90 23.81 -5.25 2.59
C LYS A 90 24.10 -3.89 3.18
N THR A 91 25.38 -3.65 3.46
CA THR A 91 25.86 -2.32 3.83
C THR A 91 25.64 -1.33 2.69
N LEU A 92 25.00 -0.20 2.99
CA LEU A 92 24.81 0.89 2.04
C LEU A 92 26.14 1.61 1.82
N ASP A 93 26.50 1.84 0.56
CA ASP A 93 27.80 2.37 0.18
C ASP A 93 27.61 3.51 -0.82
N ARG A 94 27.85 4.75 -0.40
CA ARG A 94 27.55 5.92 -1.23
C ARG A 94 28.46 6.00 -2.46
N GLU A 95 29.65 5.45 -2.40
CA GLU A 95 30.61 5.42 -3.52
C GLU A 95 30.29 4.34 -4.57
N SER A 96 29.21 3.58 -4.37
CA SER A 96 28.73 2.57 -5.31
C SER A 96 28.40 3.15 -6.69
N PRO A 97 28.72 2.45 -7.79
CA PRO A 97 28.45 2.91 -9.15
C PRO A 97 26.95 3.01 -9.48
N PHE A 98 26.08 2.45 -8.63
CA PHE A 98 24.63 2.51 -8.78
C PHE A 98 24.01 3.75 -8.10
N VAL A 99 24.82 4.52 -7.36
CA VAL A 99 24.41 5.78 -6.74
C VAL A 99 24.65 6.91 -7.74
N ASN A 100 23.63 7.72 -8.00
CA ASN A 100 23.73 8.90 -8.86
C ASN A 100 23.29 10.13 -8.07
N ASN A 101 24.15 11.15 -7.98
CA ASN A 101 23.87 12.37 -7.22
C ASN A 101 23.37 12.06 -5.79
N ASN A 102 24.12 11.21 -5.09
CA ASN A 102 23.83 10.69 -3.74
C ASN A 102 22.49 9.93 -3.63
N THR A 103 21.86 9.58 -4.76
CA THR A 103 20.55 8.92 -4.78
C THR A 103 20.66 7.53 -5.37
N TYR A 104 20.10 6.57 -4.64
CA TYR A 104 19.91 5.19 -5.06
C TYR A 104 18.43 4.91 -5.30
N THR A 105 18.07 4.30 -6.43
CA THR A 105 16.66 4.08 -6.81
C THR A 105 16.29 2.61 -6.69
N ILE A 106 15.23 2.34 -5.92
CA ILE A 106 14.64 1.01 -5.74
C ILE A 106 13.21 1.05 -6.26
N VAL A 107 12.77 0.00 -6.95
CA VAL A 107 11.38 -0.14 -7.42
C VAL A 107 10.73 -1.33 -6.74
N ILE A 108 9.53 -1.11 -6.21
CA ILE A 108 8.72 -2.08 -5.47
C ILE A 108 7.39 -2.24 -6.18
N HIS A 109 6.89 -3.47 -6.23
CA HIS A 109 5.51 -3.77 -6.63
C HIS A 109 4.68 -4.12 -5.40
N ALA A 110 3.42 -3.67 -5.43
CA ALA A 110 2.33 -4.13 -4.58
C ALA A 110 1.33 -4.87 -5.47
N ILE A 111 0.94 -6.08 -5.08
CA ILE A 111 0.07 -6.96 -5.87
C ILE A 111 -1.13 -7.31 -5.02
N ASP A 112 -2.34 -7.06 -5.51
CA ASP A 112 -3.57 -7.45 -4.84
C ASP A 112 -3.85 -8.96 -4.98
N ASP A 113 -4.88 -9.44 -4.29
CA ASP A 113 -5.42 -10.79 -4.43
C ASP A 113 -6.67 -10.85 -5.33
N GLY A 114 -6.84 -9.84 -6.18
CA GLY A 114 -7.89 -9.75 -7.19
C GLY A 114 -7.84 -10.84 -8.25
N VAL A 115 -8.92 -10.96 -9.03
CA VAL A 115 -9.01 -11.91 -10.16
C VAL A 115 -9.51 -11.20 -11.42
N PRO A 116 -8.62 -10.85 -12.37
CA PRO A 116 -7.17 -11.05 -12.34
C PRO A 116 -6.46 -10.14 -11.33
N PRO A 117 -5.28 -10.51 -10.81
CA PRO A 117 -4.55 -9.67 -9.87
C PRO A 117 -3.98 -8.45 -10.60
N LEU A 118 -4.07 -7.29 -9.98
CA LEU A 118 -3.48 -6.06 -10.48
C LEU A 118 -2.25 -5.67 -9.65
N THR A 119 -1.48 -4.70 -10.17
CA THR A 119 -0.16 -4.36 -9.61
C THR A 119 0.03 -2.85 -9.53
N GLY A 120 0.26 -2.37 -8.32
CA GLY A 120 0.81 -1.05 -8.02
C GLY A 120 2.33 -1.02 -8.12
N THR A 121 2.89 0.10 -8.57
CA THR A 121 4.33 0.33 -8.60
C THR A 121 4.69 1.53 -7.74
N GLY A 122 5.64 1.34 -6.83
CA GLY A 122 6.19 2.37 -5.95
C GLY A 122 7.71 2.48 -6.16
N THR A 123 8.25 3.69 -6.01
CA THR A 123 9.68 3.94 -6.13
C THR A 123 10.23 4.49 -4.82
N ILE A 124 11.32 3.93 -4.31
CA ILE A 124 12.08 4.53 -3.22
C ILE A 124 13.30 5.24 -3.81
N GLN A 125 13.41 6.54 -3.57
CA GLN A 125 14.61 7.34 -3.80
C GLN A 125 15.37 7.45 -2.48
N LEU A 126 16.38 6.60 -2.33
CA LEU A 126 17.22 6.55 -1.14
C LEU A 126 18.40 7.52 -1.30
N TYR A 127 18.33 8.66 -0.62
CA TYR A 127 19.43 9.58 -0.47
C TYR A 127 20.42 9.05 0.57
N LEU A 128 21.70 9.00 0.21
CA LEU A 128 22.79 8.59 1.10
C LEU A 128 23.58 9.81 1.54
N SER A 129 23.50 10.14 2.83
CA SER A 129 24.31 11.19 3.46
C SER A 129 25.65 10.62 3.97
N ASP A 130 26.66 11.47 4.06
CA ASP A 130 27.91 11.15 4.76
C ASP A 130 27.64 10.75 6.22
N LEU A 131 28.56 9.98 6.78
CA LEU A 131 28.76 9.87 8.22
C LEU A 131 29.02 11.28 8.82
N ASN A 132 27.94 11.95 9.31
CA ASN A 132 27.88 13.22 10.10
C ASN A 132 27.06 14.40 9.52
N ASP A 133 25.99 14.17 8.74
CA ASP A 133 25.11 15.25 8.19
C ASP A 133 23.78 15.47 8.93
N ASN A 134 23.63 14.99 10.17
CA ASN A 134 22.41 15.17 10.97
C ASN A 134 22.35 16.57 11.63
N ALA A 135 22.07 17.61 10.85
CA ALA A 135 21.46 18.83 11.42
C ALA A 135 19.99 18.50 11.80
N PRO A 136 19.53 18.77 13.04
CA PRO A 136 18.21 18.34 13.47
C PRO A 136 17.10 19.09 12.72
N MET A 137 16.18 18.36 12.07
CA MET A 137 14.93 18.93 11.59
C MET A 137 13.95 19.05 12.77
N LEU A 138 13.72 20.27 13.26
CA LEU A 138 12.60 20.57 14.13
C LEU A 138 11.30 20.44 13.33
N VAL A 139 10.58 19.34 13.50
CA VAL A 139 9.19 19.24 13.04
C VAL A 139 8.31 19.90 14.10
N THR A 140 8.00 21.18 13.92
CA THR A 140 6.98 21.87 14.72
C THR A 140 5.61 21.34 14.32
N THR A 141 5.13 20.30 14.99
CA THR A 141 3.72 19.91 14.87
C THR A 141 2.89 20.88 15.71
N SER A 142 2.38 21.94 15.09
CA SER A 142 1.33 22.76 15.69
C SER A 142 0.04 21.93 15.76
N MET A 143 -0.19 21.28 16.91
CA MET A 143 -1.55 20.83 17.25
C MET A 143 -2.35 22.06 17.68
N THR A 144 -3.31 22.47 16.84
CA THR A 144 -4.40 23.33 17.29
C THR A 144 -5.27 22.50 18.24
N ILE A 145 -5.19 22.80 19.53
CA ILE A 145 -6.12 22.26 20.52
C ILE A 145 -7.40 23.07 20.38
N CYS A 146 -8.51 22.43 20.00
CA CYS A 146 -9.84 23.02 20.18
C CYS A 146 -10.29 22.71 21.61
N GLU A 147 -10.16 23.67 22.53
CA GLU A 147 -10.94 23.63 23.78
C GLU A 147 -12.34 24.16 23.45
N GLY A 148 -13.33 23.28 23.52
CA GLY A 148 -14.73 23.66 23.59
C GLY A 148 -15.13 23.75 25.05
N ASP A 149 -15.26 24.97 25.56
CA ASP A 149 -15.98 25.27 26.79
C ASP A 149 -16.93 26.46 26.54
N GLY A 150 -18.22 26.24 26.78
CA GLY A 150 -19.27 27.27 26.81
C GLY A 150 -20.57 26.89 26.12
#